data_AF-A0A1I5GA33-F1
#
_entry.id   AF-A0A1I5GA33-F1
#
_cell.length_a   1.000
_cell.length_b   1.000
_cell.length_c   1.000
_cell.angle_alpha   90.00
_cell.angle_beta   90.00
_cell.angle_gamma   90.00
#
_symmetry.space_group_name_H-M   'P 1'
#
loop_
_entity.id
_entity.type
_entity.pdbx_description
1 polymer ?
#
loop_
_entity_poly.entity_id
_entity_poly.type
_entity_poly.pdbx_seq_one_letter_code
_entity_poly.pdbx_strand_id
1 'polypeptide(L)' 'MSDEILIINEKNLVGKHKAENEPYEYVKYEITPRDKFSQCYIAIYEIPPLKFNYPYHYHIANKKHSLL' A
#
# COMPACT_ATOMS: atom_id res chain seq x y z
N MET A 1 1.15 -3.49 -24.13
CA MET A 1 0.17 -3.45 -23.02
C MET A 1 -1.10 -2.90 -23.62
N SER A 2 -2.18 -3.65 -23.59
CA SER A 2 -3.50 -3.15 -23.98
C SER A 2 -3.85 -1.94 -23.11
N ASP A 3 -4.51 -0.93 -23.67
CA ASP A 3 -4.96 0.30 -22.98
C ASP A 3 -6.12 0.01 -22.02
N GLU A 4 -5.92 -0.93 -21.10
CA GLU A 4 -6.92 -1.37 -20.14
C GLU A 4 -6.89 -0.46 -18.91
N ILE A 5 -8.05 0.11 -18.58
CA ILE A 5 -8.24 0.91 -17.37
C ILE A 5 -8.60 -0.02 -16.21
N LEU A 6 -7.79 -0.03 -15.16
CA LEU A 6 -8.10 -0.75 -13.92
C LEU A 6 -9.09 0.07 -13.08
N ILE A 7 -10.33 -0.44 -12.94
CA ILE A 7 -11.35 0.11 -12.05
C ILE A 7 -11.56 -0.87 -10.89
N ILE A 8 -11.42 -0.40 -9.65
CA ILE A 8 -11.58 -1.22 -8.46
C ILE A 8 -12.33 -0.46 -7.36
N ASN A 9 -13.14 -1.19 -6.58
CA ASN A 9 -13.74 -0.68 -5.37
C ASN A 9 -12.86 -1.09 -4.19
N GLU A 10 -12.45 -0.13 -3.36
CA GLU A 10 -11.63 -0.37 -2.18
C GLU A 10 -12.21 -1.44 -1.25
N LYS A 11 -13.54 -1.49 -1.11
CA LYS A 11 -14.23 -2.46 -0.25
C LYS A 11 -14.07 -3.91 -0.70
N ASN A 12 -13.64 -4.12 -1.94
CA ASN A 12 -13.38 -5.46 -2.50
C ASN A 12 -11.91 -5.88 -2.33
N LEU A 13 -11.05 -5.01 -1.81
CA LEU A 13 -9.64 -5.33 -1.57
C LEU A 13 -9.49 -6.19 -0.32
N VAL A 14 -8.60 -7.18 -0.41
CA VAL A 14 -8.24 -8.01 0.74
C VAL A 14 -7.06 -7.38 1.46
N GLY A 15 -7.30 -6.91 2.68
CA GLY A 15 -6.28 -6.33 3.55
C GLY A 15 -5.32 -7.38 4.09
N LYS A 16 -4.02 -7.08 4.08
CA LYS A 16 -2.98 -7.86 4.74
C LYS A 16 -2.55 -7.11 5.99
N HIS A 17 -2.85 -7.65 7.17
CA HIS A 17 -2.41 -7.09 8.44
C HIS A 17 -0.91 -7.34 8.65
N LYS A 18 -0.22 -6.32 9.16
CA LYS A 18 1.22 -6.33 9.45
C LYS A 18 1.44 -5.70 10.81
N ALA A 19 2.04 -6.46 11.74
CA ALA A 19 2.30 -6.05 13.13
C ALA A 19 3.54 -6.76 13.70
N GLU A 20 4.60 -6.88 12.91
CA GLU A 20 5.76 -7.71 13.27
C GLU A 20 6.64 -7.08 14.37
N ASN A 21 6.68 -5.74 14.48
CA ASN A 21 7.49 -5.02 15.47
C ASN A 21 6.76 -3.78 15.96
N GLU A 22 6.65 -3.58 17.28
CA GLU A 22 6.10 -2.34 17.85
C GLU A 22 7.02 -1.13 17.58
N PRO A 23 6.49 0.09 17.34
CA PRO A 23 5.08 0.49 17.23
C PRO A 23 4.51 0.37 15.80
N TYR A 24 5.10 -0.48 14.96
CA TYR A 24 4.78 -0.57 13.53
C TYR A 24 3.63 -1.55 13.27
N GLU A 25 2.47 -0.99 12.95
CA GLU A 25 1.26 -1.75 12.68
C GLU A 25 0.41 -1.07 11.61
N TYR A 26 -0.09 -1.85 10.65
CA TYR A 26 -0.97 -1.37 9.60
C TYR A 26 -1.71 -2.52 8.90
N VAL A 27 -2.82 -2.20 8.25
CA VAL A 27 -3.44 -3.05 7.23
C VAL A 27 -3.10 -2.49 5.85
N LYS A 28 -2.63 -3.37 4.95
CA LYS A 28 -2.22 -3.00 3.60
C LYS A 28 -3.13 -3.62 2.56
N TYR A 29 -3.68 -2.78 1.69
CA TYR A 29 -4.54 -3.18 0.58
C TYR A 29 -3.81 -2.89 -0.74
N GLU A 30 -3.44 -3.92 -1.49
CA GLU A 30 -2.69 -3.77 -2.74
C GLU A 30 -3.65 -3.57 -3.94
N ILE A 31 -3.51 -2.44 -4.65
CA ILE A 31 -4.29 -2.16 -5.87
C ILE A 31 -3.57 -2.72 -7.09
N THR A 32 -2.25 -2.51 -7.19
CA THR A 32 -1.40 -3.06 -8.25
C THR A 32 -0.39 -4.05 -7.67
N PRO A 33 -0.74 -5.34 -7.52
CA PRO A 33 0.17 -6.34 -6.96
C PRO A 33 1.36 -6.60 -7.90
N ARG A 34 2.52 -6.86 -7.31
CA ARG A 34 3.82 -6.88 -8.01
C ARG A 34 4.01 -8.02 -9.01
N ASP A 35 3.22 -9.07 -8.88
CA ASP A 35 3.18 -10.20 -9.82
C ASP A 35 2.46 -9.84 -11.13
N LYS A 36 1.65 -8.77 -11.13
CA LYS A 36 0.86 -8.33 -12.29
C LYS A 36 1.27 -6.97 -12.86
N PHE A 37 1.89 -6.11 -12.05
CA PHE A 37 2.27 -4.75 -12.43
C PHE A 37 3.74 -4.48 -12.11
N SER A 38 4.50 -4.01 -13.11
CA SER A 38 5.94 -3.75 -12.99
C SER A 38 6.31 -2.26 -12.96
N GLN A 39 5.44 -1.37 -13.44
CA GLN A 39 5.76 0.06 -13.60
C GLN A 39 5.41 0.92 -12.38
N CYS A 40 4.23 0.72 -11.80
CA CYS A 40 3.74 1.53 -10.68
C CYS A 40 3.09 0.65 -9.61
N TYR A 41 3.40 0.94 -8.36
CA TYR A 41 2.89 0.24 -7.20
C TYR A 41 1.98 1.15 -6.39
N ILE A 42 0.70 0.80 -6.32
CA ILE A 42 -0.32 1.54 -5.59
C ILE A 42 -0.90 0.62 -4.51
N ALA A 43 -0.96 1.13 -3.29
CA ALA A 43 -1.56 0.45 -2.16
C ALA A 43 -2.14 1.46 -1.17
N ILE A 44 -3.22 1.07 -0.51
CA ILE A 44 -3.83 1.81 0.60
C ILE A 44 -3.29 1.24 1.90
N TYR A 45 -2.99 2.13 2.84
CA TYR A 45 -2.51 1.79 4.17
C TYR A 45 -3.49 2.35 5.19
N GLU A 46 -4.09 1.46 5.97
CA GLU A 46 -4.86 1.82 7.15
C GLU A 46 -3.95 1.67 8.37
N ILE A 47 -3.68 2.79 9.04
CA ILE A 47 -2.75 2.85 10.17
C ILE A 47 -3.58 3.08 11.43
N PRO A 48 -3.57 2.16 12.41
CA PRO A 48 -4.28 2.36 13.67
C PRO A 48 -3.76 3.59 14.43
N PRO A 49 -4.58 4.17 15.33
CA PRO A 49 -4.15 5.28 16.15
C PRO A 49 -2.85 4.99 16.89
N LEU A 50 -1.94 5.96 16.91
CA LEU A 50 -0.62 5.88 17.58
C LEU A 50 0.35 4.83 17.00
N LYS A 51 0.00 4.20 15.87
CA LYS A 51 0.88 3.26 15.15
C LYS A 51 1.50 3.93 13.92
N PHE A 52 2.50 3.26 13.35
CA PHE A 52 3.21 3.70 12.15
C PHE A 52 3.33 2.55 11.16
N ASN A 53 3.44 2.84 9.87
CA ASN A 53 3.60 1.78 8.87
C ASN A 53 5.04 1.26 8.76
N TYR A 54 6.04 2.12 8.90
CA TYR A 54 7.45 1.76 8.78
C TYR A 54 8.32 2.65 9.69
N PRO A 55 9.52 2.19 10.09
CA PRO A 55 10.53 3.05 10.67
C PRO A 55 10.93 4.16 9.69
N TYR A 56 11.65 5.16 10.19
CA TYR A 56 12.25 6.18 9.35
C TYR A 56 13.12 5.51 8.25
N HIS A 57 12.82 5.81 6.98
CA HIS A 57 13.47 5.20 5.83
C HIS A 57 13.55 6.17 4.64
N TYR A 58 14.49 5.88 3.73
CA TYR A 58 14.63 6.59 2.47
C TYR A 58 14.19 5.71 1.30
N HIS A 59 13.89 6.34 0.17
CA HIS A 59 13.56 5.65 -1.06
C HIS A 59 14.61 5.90 -2.13
N ILE A 60 14.99 4.83 -2.83
CA ILE A 60 15.84 4.90 -4.03
C ILE A 60 15.05 5.16 -5.31
N ALA A 61 13.72 5.16 -5.22
CA ALA A 61 12.81 5.39 -6.33
C ALA A 61 11.72 6.39 -5.92
N ASN A 62 11.10 7.06 -6.90
CA ASN A 62 10.06 8.04 -6.64
C ASN A 62 8.88 7.42 -5.89
N LYS A 63 8.44 8.10 -4.83
CA LYS A 63 7.27 7.72 -4.05
C LYS A 63 6.45 8.96 -3.75
N LYS A 64 5.14 8.82 -3.80
CA LYS A 64 4.18 9.86 -3.42
C LYS A 64 3.23 9.28 -2.38
N HIS A 65 2.98 10.07 -1.34
CA HIS A 65 1.97 9.79 -0.32
C HIS A 65 0.81 10.77 -0.50
N SER A 66 -0.41 10.26 -0.46
CA SER A 66 -1.62 11.06 -0.36
C SER A 66 -2.36 10.60 0.89
N LEU A 67 -2.83 11.57 1.68
CA LEU A 67 -3.78 11.31 2.76
C LEU A 67 -5.18 11.47 2.15
N LEU A 68 -6.04 10.47 2.38
CA LEU A 68 -7.45 10.48 2.00
C LEU A 68 -8.31 10.68 3.25
#